data_AF-A0A7X5V8K9-F1
#
_entry.id   AF-A0A7X5V8K9-F1
#
_cell.length_a   1.000
_cell.length_b   1.000
_cell.length_c   1.000
_cell.angle_alpha   90.00
_cell.angle_beta   90.00
_cell.angle_gamma   90.00
#
_symmetry.space_group_name_H-M   'P 1'
#
loop_
_entity.id
_entity.type
_entity.pdbx_description
1 polymer ?
#
loop_
_entity_poly.entity_id
_entity_poly.type
_entity_poly.pdbx_seq_one_letter_code
_entity_poly.pdbx_strand_id
1 'polypeptide(L)'
;MWADHAIWWQIYPLGFTGAEQAAVPGVVRRLPQLENWLDYAIELGCSGPLLGPVFASETHGYDTIDHFRIDPRLGDAADFDHLIAAAHARGLRVALDGVFNHVARSFAHPSWFRRDADGLATFEGHEQLVALDHSRPEVAQYVGEVLRFWNERGVDAWRLDAAYAVPPEF
;
A
#
# COMPACT_ATOMS: atom_id res chain seq x y z
N MET A 1 -14.55 -15.63 -13.54
CA MET A 1 -13.12 -15.29 -13.31
C MET A 1 -12.77 -15.63 -11.87
N TRP A 2 -11.49 -15.76 -11.50
CA TRP A 2 -11.13 -16.13 -10.11
C TRP A 2 -11.64 -15.11 -9.08
N ALA A 3 -11.70 -13.83 -9.47
CA ALA A 3 -12.16 -12.73 -8.62
C ALA A 3 -13.63 -12.88 -8.18
N ASP A 4 -14.48 -13.54 -8.96
CA ASP A 4 -15.92 -13.72 -8.66
C ASP A 4 -16.16 -14.62 -7.44
N HIS A 5 -15.13 -15.36 -7.01
CA HIS A 5 -15.17 -16.30 -5.90
C HIS A 5 -14.09 -15.99 -4.85
N ALA A 6 -13.38 -14.86 -4.99
CA ALA A 6 -12.30 -14.51 -4.08
C ALA A 6 -12.85 -14.08 -2.72
N ILE A 7 -12.30 -14.67 -1.65
CA ILE A 7 -12.59 -14.26 -0.26
C ILE A 7 -11.30 -13.72 0.33
N TRP A 8 -11.27 -12.42 0.63
CA TRP A 8 -10.07 -11.76 1.16
C TRP A 8 -10.05 -11.77 2.68
N TRP A 9 -8.88 -12.04 3.25
CA TRP A 9 -8.63 -11.79 4.67
C TRP A 9 -7.90 -10.45 4.82
N GLN A 10 -8.60 -9.43 5.31
CA GLN A 10 -8.01 -8.10 5.44
C GLN A 10 -7.11 -8.00 6.68
N ILE A 11 -5.89 -7.51 6.48
CA ILE A 11 -4.89 -7.34 7.54
C ILE A 11 -4.36 -5.91 7.48
N TYR A 12 -4.34 -5.20 8.60
CA TYR A 12 -3.59 -3.94 8.75
C TYR A 12 -2.19 -4.25 9.27
N PRO A 13 -1.13 -4.29 8.41
CA PRO A 13 0.12 -4.95 8.78
C PRO A 13 0.90 -4.25 9.89
N LEU A 14 0.90 -2.91 9.91
CA LEU A 14 1.56 -2.13 10.96
C LEU A 14 0.97 -2.44 12.34
N GLY A 15 -0.37 -2.42 12.45
CA GLY A 15 -1.05 -2.75 13.71
C GLY A 15 -0.92 -4.23 14.06
N PHE A 16 -1.11 -5.13 13.09
CA PHE A 16 -1.11 -6.58 13.30
C PHE A 16 0.24 -7.11 13.79
N THR A 17 1.34 -6.50 13.33
CA THR A 17 2.70 -6.90 13.72
C THR A 17 3.27 -6.10 14.90
N GLY A 18 2.46 -5.20 15.48
CA GLY A 18 2.89 -4.34 16.58
C GLY A 18 4.02 -3.39 16.20
N ALA A 19 4.04 -2.89 14.96
CA ALA A 19 4.99 -1.89 14.52
C ALA A 19 4.79 -0.56 15.24
N GLU A 20 5.86 0.25 15.24
CA GLU A 20 5.88 1.57 15.84
C GLU A 20 4.89 2.52 15.15
N GLN A 21 4.28 3.43 15.92
CA GLN A 21 3.27 4.36 15.39
C GLN A 21 3.83 5.37 14.37
N ALA A 22 5.12 5.68 14.46
CA ALA A 22 5.82 6.60 13.57
C ALA A 22 7.07 5.93 12.97
N ALA A 23 7.51 6.43 11.83
CA ALA A 23 8.69 5.95 11.12
C ALA A 23 9.93 5.90 12.04
N VAL A 24 10.70 4.81 11.91
CA VAL A 24 11.91 4.55 12.70
C VAL A 24 13.16 4.58 11.82
N PRO A 25 14.34 4.88 12.38
CA PRO A 25 15.59 4.68 11.68
C PRO A 25 15.91 3.18 11.55
N GLY A 26 16.07 2.71 10.31
CA GLY A 26 16.46 1.32 10.02
C GLY A 26 15.29 0.39 9.72
N VAL A 27 15.62 -0.85 9.33
CA VAL A 27 14.66 -1.88 8.91
C VAL A 27 14.41 -2.87 10.05
N VAL A 28 13.14 -3.10 10.37
CA VAL A 28 12.66 -4.11 11.30
C VAL A 28 11.82 -5.12 10.52
N ARG A 29 12.23 -6.40 10.55
CA ARG A 29 11.62 -7.46 9.73
C ARG A 29 10.41 -8.06 10.41
N ARG A 30 9.23 -7.60 10.02
CA ARG A 30 7.93 -8.04 10.54
C ARG A 30 7.03 -8.70 9.52
N LEU A 31 7.20 -8.44 8.21
CA LEU A 31 6.49 -9.15 7.15
C LEU A 31 6.61 -10.68 7.25
N PRO A 32 7.78 -11.28 7.61
CA PRO A 32 7.86 -12.72 7.80
C PRO A 32 6.92 -13.28 8.87
N GLN A 33 6.43 -12.44 9.81
CA GLN A 33 5.44 -12.88 10.80
C GLN A 33 4.10 -13.24 10.16
N LEU A 34 3.75 -12.61 9.02
CA LEU A 34 2.50 -12.88 8.31
C LEU A 34 2.48 -14.26 7.67
N GLU A 35 3.64 -14.84 7.34
CA GLU A 35 3.71 -16.20 6.81
C GLU A 35 3.07 -17.22 7.75
N ASN A 36 3.24 -17.05 9.07
CA ASN A 36 2.69 -17.93 10.10
C ASN A 36 1.15 -18.02 10.08
N TRP A 37 0.49 -17.11 9.38
CA TRP A 37 -0.96 -17.02 9.29
C TRP A 37 -1.52 -17.45 7.94
N LEU A 38 -0.67 -17.77 6.97
CA LEU A 38 -1.15 -18.17 5.64
C LEU A 38 -1.92 -19.49 5.69
N ASP A 39 -1.47 -20.46 6.49
CA ASP A 39 -2.18 -21.73 6.65
C ASP A 39 -3.54 -21.51 7.35
N TYR A 40 -3.61 -20.60 8.32
CA TYR A 40 -4.87 -20.19 8.93
C TYR A 40 -5.83 -19.52 7.94
N ALA A 41 -5.32 -18.68 7.04
CA ALA A 41 -6.13 -18.07 5.98
C ALA A 41 -6.76 -19.14 5.06
N ILE A 42 -6.02 -20.22 4.78
CA ILE A 42 -6.55 -21.38 4.02
C ILE A 42 -7.64 -22.09 4.81
N GLU A 43 -7.43 -22.35 6.11
CA GLU A 43 -8.43 -23.00 6.98
C GLU A 43 -9.74 -22.20 7.07
N LEU A 44 -9.65 -20.86 7.06
CA LEU A 44 -10.82 -19.98 6.98
C LEU A 44 -11.54 -20.03 5.62
N GLY A 45 -10.90 -20.61 4.59
CA GLY A 45 -11.42 -20.64 3.22
C GLY A 45 -11.12 -19.36 2.44
N CYS A 46 -10.16 -18.54 2.87
CA CYS A 46 -9.77 -17.32 2.17
C CYS A 46 -8.90 -17.65 0.95
N SER A 47 -9.03 -16.81 -0.08
CA SER A 47 -8.19 -16.84 -1.29
C SER A 47 -6.84 -16.15 -1.08
N GLY A 48 -6.67 -15.43 0.03
CA GLY A 48 -5.42 -14.83 0.46
C GLY A 48 -5.58 -13.51 1.21
N PRO A 49 -4.47 -12.90 1.65
CA PRO A 49 -4.50 -11.65 2.37
C PRO A 49 -4.78 -10.45 1.45
N LEU A 50 -5.62 -9.53 1.94
CA LEU A 50 -5.66 -8.14 1.52
C LEU A 50 -4.91 -7.32 2.56
N LEU A 51 -3.69 -6.91 2.21
CA LEU A 51 -2.86 -6.09 3.07
C LEU A 51 -3.29 -4.63 2.94
N GLY A 52 -3.55 -3.97 4.07
CA GLY A 52 -3.56 -2.51 4.17
C GLY A 52 -2.21 -1.91 3.75
N PRO A 53 -2.00 -0.59 3.92
CA PRO A 53 -0.79 0.05 3.39
C PRO A 53 0.50 -0.59 3.92
N VAL A 54 1.37 -0.97 2.99
CA VAL A 54 2.68 -1.59 3.26
C VAL A 54 3.86 -0.73 2.82
N PHE A 55 3.61 0.36 2.10
CA PHE A 55 4.66 1.23 1.60
C PHE A 55 5.17 2.17 2.67
N ALA A 56 6.40 2.64 2.50
CA ALA A 56 7.04 3.55 3.42
C ALA A 56 6.17 4.78 3.67
N SER A 57 5.91 5.04 4.94
CA SER A 57 5.01 6.09 5.42
C SER A 57 5.53 6.75 6.69
N GLU A 58 4.99 7.92 7.04
CA GLU A 58 5.39 8.60 8.28
C GLU A 58 4.75 7.96 9.51
N THR A 59 3.47 7.56 9.42
CA THR A 59 2.68 7.08 10.58
C THR A 59 1.83 5.85 10.25
N HIS A 60 0.55 6.00 9.98
CA HIS A 60 -0.42 4.91 9.90
C HIS A 60 -0.45 4.18 8.55
N GLY A 61 0.44 4.53 7.61
CA GLY A 61 0.54 3.84 6.33
C GLY A 61 -0.09 4.59 5.15
N TYR A 62 -1.07 5.45 5.40
CA TYR A 62 -1.74 6.23 4.34
C TYR A 62 -1.06 7.58 4.06
N ASP A 63 -0.10 7.97 4.89
CA ASP A 63 0.80 9.10 4.69
C ASP A 63 2.09 8.61 4.01
N THR A 64 1.96 8.10 2.77
CA THR A 64 3.06 7.48 2.03
C THR A 64 4.16 8.49 1.68
N ILE A 65 5.42 8.11 1.90
CA ILE A 65 6.62 8.89 1.52
C ILE A 65 7.32 8.31 0.28
N ASP A 66 7.18 7.01 0.03
CA ASP A 66 7.75 6.31 -1.12
C ASP A 66 6.98 5.02 -1.43
N HIS A 67 6.26 5.00 -2.55
CA HIS A 67 5.47 3.83 -2.97
C HIS A 67 6.30 2.67 -3.51
N PHE A 68 7.58 2.87 -3.85
CA PHE A 68 8.46 1.81 -4.35
C PHE A 68 9.19 1.06 -3.22
N ARG A 69 9.02 1.50 -1.97
CA ARG A 69 9.70 0.94 -0.82
C ARG A 69 8.71 0.40 0.19
N ILE A 70 8.95 -0.82 0.68
CA ILE A 70 8.26 -1.35 1.86
C ILE A 70 8.55 -0.46 3.07
N ASP A 71 7.57 -0.29 3.94
CA ASP A 71 7.75 0.43 5.19
C ASP A 71 8.86 -0.22 6.02
N PRO A 72 9.92 0.53 6.41
CA PRO A 72 11.01 -0.04 7.19
C PRO A 72 10.58 -0.65 8.52
N ARG A 73 9.40 -0.28 9.05
CA ARG A 73 8.83 -0.93 10.24
C ARG A 73 8.30 -2.33 9.97
N LEU A 74 8.01 -2.65 8.71
CA LEU A 74 7.52 -3.95 8.24
C LEU A 74 8.63 -4.82 7.65
N GLY A 75 9.62 -4.24 6.98
CA GLY A 75 10.73 -4.99 6.41
C GLY A 75 11.34 -4.28 5.20
N ASP A 76 11.91 -5.07 4.30
CA ASP A 76 12.43 -4.61 3.02
C ASP A 76 11.80 -5.35 1.84
N ALA A 77 12.29 -5.07 0.63
CA ALA A 77 11.81 -5.68 -0.59
C ALA A 77 11.99 -7.21 -0.61
N ALA A 78 13.05 -7.74 0.02
CA ALA A 78 13.29 -9.18 0.06
C ALA A 78 12.31 -9.88 1.02
N ASP A 79 11.98 -9.24 2.15
CA ASP A 79 10.95 -9.74 3.06
C ASP A 79 9.57 -9.80 2.36
N PHE A 80 9.26 -8.82 1.51
CA PHE A 80 8.04 -8.81 0.73
C PHE A 80 8.03 -9.91 -0.35
N ASP A 81 9.11 -10.04 -1.12
CA ASP A 81 9.22 -11.07 -2.16
C ASP A 81 9.10 -12.48 -1.54
N HIS A 82 9.64 -12.69 -0.33
CA HIS A 82 9.47 -13.92 0.44
C HIS A 82 8.00 -14.18 0.82
N LEU A 83 7.28 -13.17 1.32
CA LEU A 83 5.87 -13.29 1.67
C LEU A 83 5.00 -13.64 0.44
N ILE A 84 5.25 -12.99 -0.71
CA ILE A 84 4.57 -13.32 -1.97
C ILE A 84 4.82 -14.79 -2.34
N ALA A 85 6.10 -15.22 -2.35
CA ALA A 85 6.45 -16.59 -2.69
C ALA A 85 5.79 -17.61 -1.73
N ALA A 86 5.77 -17.32 -0.43
CA ALA A 86 5.14 -18.16 0.58
C ALA A 86 3.62 -18.27 0.39
N ALA A 87 2.94 -17.17 0.02
CA ALA A 87 1.51 -17.15 -0.28
C ALA A 87 1.20 -17.94 -1.55
N HIS A 88 1.94 -17.68 -2.64
CA HIS A 88 1.73 -18.34 -3.93
C HIS A 88 2.03 -19.85 -3.86
N ALA A 89 3.03 -20.27 -3.10
CA ALA A 89 3.33 -21.69 -2.85
C ALA A 89 2.16 -22.45 -2.19
N ARG A 90 1.28 -21.71 -1.50
CA ARG A 90 0.07 -22.22 -0.85
C ARG A 90 -1.19 -22.03 -1.70
N GLY A 91 -1.06 -21.52 -2.92
CA GLY A 91 -2.18 -21.20 -3.81
C GLY A 91 -2.97 -19.96 -3.39
N LEU A 92 -2.45 -19.16 -2.45
CA LEU A 92 -3.03 -17.90 -2.04
C LEU A 92 -2.59 -16.78 -2.99
N ARG A 93 -3.44 -15.77 -3.13
CA ARG A 93 -3.15 -14.51 -3.82
C ARG A 93 -2.86 -13.41 -2.82
N VAL A 94 -2.17 -12.35 -3.23
CA VAL A 94 -1.90 -11.19 -2.36
C VAL A 94 -2.46 -9.93 -2.98
N ALA A 95 -3.33 -9.24 -2.26
CA ALA A 95 -3.83 -7.93 -2.63
C ALA A 95 -3.18 -6.82 -1.79
N LEU A 96 -2.86 -5.69 -2.42
CA LEU A 96 -2.31 -4.52 -1.75
C LEU A 96 -3.26 -3.32 -1.73
N ASP A 97 -3.06 -2.45 -0.75
CA ASP A 97 -3.70 -1.14 -0.66
C ASP A 97 -2.89 -0.08 -1.42
N GLY A 98 -3.48 0.47 -2.48
CA GLY A 98 -2.90 1.52 -3.31
C GLY A 98 -3.40 2.90 -2.90
N VAL A 99 -2.60 3.61 -2.10
CA VAL A 99 -2.92 4.97 -1.63
C VAL A 99 -2.45 6.01 -2.63
N PHE A 100 -3.19 6.17 -3.73
CA PHE A 100 -2.80 7.05 -4.84
C PHE A 100 -3.51 8.39 -4.88
N ASN A 101 -4.43 8.64 -3.94
CA ASN A 101 -5.13 9.93 -3.83
C ASN A 101 -4.26 10.99 -3.12
N HIS A 102 -3.54 10.59 -2.08
CA HIS A 102 -2.77 11.48 -1.21
C HIS A 102 -1.49 10.83 -0.71
N VAL A 103 -0.58 11.65 -0.21
CA VAL A 103 0.74 11.27 0.29
C VAL A 103 1.10 12.10 1.53
N ALA A 104 2.17 11.71 2.22
CA ALA A 104 2.74 12.55 3.28
C ALA A 104 3.23 13.89 2.74
N ARG A 105 3.31 14.89 3.64
CA ARG A 105 3.92 16.20 3.32
C ARG A 105 5.38 16.10 2.89
N SER A 106 6.11 15.10 3.37
CA SER A 106 7.53 14.88 3.06
C SER A 106 7.76 14.09 1.76
N PHE A 107 6.70 13.74 1.02
CA PHE A 107 6.82 13.06 -0.26
C PHE A 107 7.73 13.84 -1.23
N ALA A 108 8.60 13.12 -1.95
CA ALA A 108 9.75 13.68 -2.66
C ALA A 108 9.39 14.63 -3.83
N HIS A 109 8.12 14.68 -4.23
CA HIS A 109 7.66 15.44 -5.39
C HIS A 109 6.63 16.53 -5.00
N PRO A 110 7.05 17.60 -4.31
CA PRO A 110 6.12 18.66 -3.87
C PRO A 110 5.47 19.43 -5.01
N SER A 111 6.03 19.38 -6.23
CA SER A 111 5.42 19.94 -7.44
C SER A 111 4.19 19.17 -7.90
N TRP A 112 3.97 17.94 -7.42
CA TRP A 112 2.81 17.11 -7.72
C TRP A 112 1.65 17.32 -6.76
N PHE A 113 1.81 18.16 -5.74
CA PHE A 113 0.75 18.41 -4.77
C PHE A 113 -0.32 19.31 -5.37
N ARG A 114 -1.58 18.88 -5.21
CA ARG A 114 -2.73 19.69 -5.60
C ARG A 114 -2.84 20.90 -4.68
N ARG A 115 -3.18 22.04 -5.27
CA ARG A 115 -3.40 23.30 -4.55
C ARG A 115 -4.80 23.82 -4.83
N ASP A 116 -5.41 24.39 -3.80
CA ASP A 116 -6.69 25.09 -3.87
C ASP A 116 -6.51 26.56 -3.42
N ALA A 117 -7.61 27.25 -3.15
CA ALA A 117 -7.58 28.65 -2.71
C ALA A 117 -6.96 28.82 -1.30
N ASP A 118 -7.02 27.79 -0.46
CA ASP A 118 -6.62 27.83 0.96
C ASP A 118 -5.20 27.25 1.16
N GLY A 119 -4.62 26.62 0.13
CA GLY A 119 -3.22 26.21 0.11
C GLY A 119 -3.01 24.85 -0.52
N LEU A 120 -2.39 23.94 0.23
CA LEU A 120 -2.27 22.54 -0.18
C LEU A 120 -3.61 21.86 0.05
N ALA A 121 -4.16 21.27 -1.00
CA ALA A 121 -5.37 20.45 -0.86
C ALA A 121 -5.02 19.20 -0.05
N THR A 122 -5.88 18.85 0.89
CA THR A 122 -5.71 17.68 1.76
C THR A 122 -6.91 16.76 1.69
N PHE A 123 -6.69 15.49 2.01
CA PHE A 123 -7.78 14.52 2.05
C PHE A 123 -8.68 14.78 3.27
N GLU A 124 -9.95 15.09 3.04
CA GLU A 124 -10.97 15.35 4.09
C GLU A 124 -10.54 16.32 5.21
N GLY A 125 -9.64 17.26 4.90
CA GLY A 125 -9.12 18.23 5.88
C GLY A 125 -7.98 17.70 6.77
N HIS A 126 -7.50 16.48 6.55
CA HIS A 126 -6.38 15.91 7.28
C HIS A 126 -5.06 16.53 6.82
N GLU A 127 -4.50 17.44 7.61
CA GLU A 127 -3.34 18.23 7.22
C GLU A 127 -2.13 17.42 6.76
N GLN A 128 -1.93 16.18 7.24
CA GLN A 128 -0.78 15.35 6.87
C GLN A 128 -0.95 14.59 5.55
N LEU A 129 -2.19 14.51 5.02
CA LEU A 129 -2.54 13.74 3.83
C LEU A 129 -2.72 14.68 2.65
N VAL A 130 -1.60 15.05 2.02
CA VAL A 130 -1.58 16.01 0.91
C VAL A 130 -2.06 15.32 -0.37
N ALA A 131 -3.09 15.88 -1.00
CA ALA A 131 -3.64 15.33 -2.22
C ALA A 131 -2.68 15.49 -3.41
N LEU A 132 -2.56 14.44 -4.22
CA LEU A 132 -1.84 14.49 -5.49
C LEU A 132 -2.68 15.22 -6.55
N ASP A 133 -1.99 15.83 -7.50
CA ASP A 133 -2.58 16.50 -8.66
C ASP A 133 -2.68 15.54 -9.84
N HIS A 134 -3.79 14.80 -9.91
CA HIS A 134 -4.05 13.81 -10.98
C HIS A 134 -4.26 14.42 -12.36
N SER A 135 -4.29 15.76 -12.50
CA SER A 135 -4.27 16.40 -13.82
C SER A 135 -2.88 16.33 -14.47
N ARG A 136 -1.85 15.98 -13.70
CA ARG A 136 -0.46 15.89 -14.16
C ARG A 136 -0.18 14.52 -14.77
N PRO A 137 0.33 14.45 -16.02
CA PRO A 137 0.69 13.19 -16.65
C PRO A 137 1.79 12.44 -15.89
N GLU A 138 2.68 13.15 -15.18
CA GLU A 138 3.73 12.54 -14.36
C GLU A 138 3.16 11.75 -13.18
N VAL A 139 2.04 12.19 -12.60
CA VAL A 139 1.37 11.46 -11.49
C VAL A 139 0.75 10.17 -12.02
N ALA A 140 0.08 10.23 -13.17
CA ALA A 140 -0.48 9.04 -13.82
C ALA A 140 0.62 8.04 -14.21
N GLN A 141 1.71 8.54 -14.80
CA GLN A 141 2.86 7.71 -15.15
C GLN A 141 3.47 7.05 -13.90
N TYR A 142 3.69 7.82 -12.83
CA TYR A 142 4.23 7.32 -11.57
C TYR A 142 3.36 6.20 -10.98
N VAL A 143 2.04 6.41 -10.86
CA VAL A 143 1.13 5.39 -10.32
C VAL A 143 1.13 4.14 -11.20
N GLY A 144 1.12 4.29 -12.53
CA GLY A 144 1.24 3.16 -13.45
C GLY A 144 2.56 2.40 -13.30
N GLU A 145 3.66 3.09 -13.01
CA GLU A 145 4.96 2.48 -12.70
C GLU A 145 4.96 1.74 -11.36
N VAL A 146 4.35 2.30 -10.31
CA VAL A 146 4.19 1.63 -9.01
C VAL A 146 3.38 0.34 -9.17
N LEU A 147 2.22 0.42 -9.82
CA LEU A 147 1.36 -0.74 -10.07
C LEU A 147 2.11 -1.83 -10.81
N ARG A 148 2.84 -1.48 -11.88
CA ARG A 148 3.62 -2.44 -12.67
C ARG A 148 4.74 -3.07 -11.85
N PHE A 149 5.50 -2.26 -11.11
CA PHE A 149 6.62 -2.73 -10.30
C PHE A 149 6.21 -3.79 -9.29
N TRP A 150 5.08 -3.60 -8.60
CA TRP A 150 4.60 -4.55 -7.62
C TRP A 150 3.84 -5.73 -8.24
N ASN A 151 3.15 -5.53 -9.37
CA ASN A 151 2.55 -6.64 -10.12
C ASN A 151 3.62 -7.60 -10.66
N GLU A 152 4.75 -7.08 -11.15
CA GLU A 152 5.90 -7.89 -11.59
C GLU A 152 6.53 -8.68 -10.43
N ARG A 153 6.36 -8.23 -9.18
CA ARG A 153 6.74 -8.94 -7.95
C ARG A 153 5.68 -9.91 -7.45
N GLY A 154 4.55 -10.06 -8.14
CA GLY A 154 3.52 -11.06 -7.85
C GLY A 154 2.32 -10.57 -7.05
N VAL A 155 2.10 -9.25 -6.95
CA VAL A 155 0.81 -8.73 -6.45
C VAL A 155 -0.32 -9.09 -7.42
N ASP A 156 -1.39 -9.64 -6.89
CA ASP A 156 -2.50 -10.19 -7.68
C ASP A 156 -3.68 -9.22 -7.85
N ALA A 157 -3.84 -8.29 -6.91
CA ALA A 157 -4.97 -7.37 -6.87
C ALA A 157 -4.64 -6.10 -6.08
N TRP A 158 -5.46 -5.07 -6.31
CA TRP A 158 -5.35 -3.78 -5.65
C TRP A 158 -6.68 -3.34 -5.08
N ARG A 159 -6.65 -2.91 -3.82
CA ARG A 159 -7.70 -2.06 -3.24
C ARG A 159 -7.21 -0.62 -3.39
N LEU A 160 -8.00 0.22 -4.08
CA LEU A 160 -7.63 1.61 -4.32
C LEU A 160 -8.22 2.49 -3.20
N ASP A 161 -7.36 3.07 -2.37
CA ASP A 161 -7.80 3.97 -1.31
C ASP A 161 -8.36 5.27 -1.88
N ALA A 162 -9.46 5.74 -1.29
CA ALA A 162 -10.11 7.00 -1.67
C ALA A 162 -10.30 7.18 -3.18
N ALA A 163 -10.54 6.09 -3.92
CA ALA A 163 -10.67 6.12 -5.39
C ALA A 163 -11.76 7.08 -5.88
N TYR A 164 -12.80 7.31 -5.06
CA TYR A 164 -13.86 8.27 -5.35
C TYR A 164 -13.39 9.73 -5.40
N ALA A 165 -12.23 10.04 -4.80
CA ALA A 165 -11.62 11.37 -4.78
C ALA A 165 -10.58 11.57 -5.90
N VAL A 166 -10.39 10.56 -6.75
CA VAL A 166 -9.54 10.60 -7.94
C VAL A 166 -10.43 10.76 -9.18
N PRO A 167 -10.05 11.58 -10.19
CA PRO A 167 -10.83 11.73 -11.40
C PRO A 167 -11.05 10.39 -12.14
N PRO A 168 -12.25 10.09 -12.66
CA PRO A 168 -12.52 8.81 -13.33
C PRO A 168 -11.68 8.54 -14.59
N GLU A 169 -11.15 9.57 -15.23
CA GLU A 169 -10.28 9.49 -16.40
C GLU A 169 -8.84 9.07 -16.09
N PHE A 170 -8.47 9.05 -14.81
CA PHE A 170 -7.13 8.71 -14.31
C PHE A 170 -6.83 7.20 -14.43
#